data_AF-A0A2N2D6Q4-F1
#
_entry.id   AF-A0A2N2D6Q4-F1
#
_cell.length_a   1.000
_cell.length_b   1.000
_cell.length_c   1.000
_cell.angle_alpha   90.00
_cell.angle_beta   90.00
_cell.angle_gamma   90.00
#
_symmetry.space_group_name_H-M   'P 1'
#
loop_
_entity.id
_entity.type
_entity.pdbx_description
1 polymer ?
#
loop_
_entity_poly.entity_id
_entity_poly.type
_entity_poly.pdbx_seq_one_letter_code
_entity_poly.pdbx_strand_id
1 'polypeptide(L)' 'MYKYVLSTIYLNVILLARGFTISLFVTCDTEEEISRAFGKLSQDGMVLMPLAASFVSEKFGWVVDKYGVSWQLNLEKANN' A
#
# COMPACT_ATOMS: atom_id res chain seq x y z
N MET A 1 -11.00 -20.87 1.63
CA MET A 1 -11.26 -20.18 0.35
C MET A 1 -10.63 -18.78 0.31
N TYR A 2 -10.98 -17.88 1.24
CA TYR A 2 -10.39 -16.52 1.33
C TYR A 2 -8.85 -16.46 1.37
N LYS A 3 -8.19 -17.32 2.15
CA LYS A 3 -6.71 -17.35 2.25
C LYS A 3 -6.02 -17.62 0.91
N TYR A 4 -6.63 -18.45 0.06
CA TYR A 4 -6.10 -18.77 -1.27
C TYR A 4 -6.33 -17.63 -2.25
N VAL A 5 -7.52 -17.00 -2.20
CA VAL A 5 -7.82 -15.82 -3.02
C VAL A 5 -6.89 -14.65 -2.68
N LEU A 6 -6.70 -14.34 -1.38
CA LEU A 6 -5.70 -13.34 -0.97
C LEU A 6 -4.30 -13.72 -1.45
N SER A 7 -3.86 -14.96 -1.22
CA SER A 7 -2.52 -15.42 -1.64
C SER A 7 -2.30 -15.30 -3.16
N THR A 8 -3.31 -15.62 -3.97
CA THR A 8 -3.23 -15.51 -5.43
C THR A 8 -3.23 -14.04 -5.87
N ILE A 9 -4.00 -13.16 -5.22
CA ILE A 9 -3.98 -11.71 -5.48
C ILE A 9 -2.59 -11.13 -5.14
N TYR A 10 -2.06 -11.44 -3.95
CA TYR A 10 -0.71 -11.01 -3.54
C TYR A 10 0.36 -11.49 -4.51
N LEU A 11 0.30 -12.76 -4.93
CA LEU A 11 1.28 -13.34 -5.84
C LEU A 11 1.24 -12.67 -7.22
N ASN A 12 0.05 -12.37 -7.75
CA ASN A 12 -0.09 -11.68 -9.03
C ASN A 12 0.34 -10.21 -8.94
N VAL A 13 0.05 -9.50 -7.84
CA VAL A 13 0.53 -8.13 -7.59
C VAL A 13 2.06 -8.07 -7.58
N ILE A 14 2.71 -9.03 -6.91
CA ILE A 14 4.18 -9.15 -6.90
C ILE A 14 4.73 -9.49 -8.30
N LEU A 15 4.03 -10.33 -9.06
CA LEU A 15 4.45 -10.75 -10.40
C LEU A 15 4.28 -9.66 -11.46
N LEU A 16 3.29 -8.78 -11.32
CA LEU A 16 3.09 -7.62 -12.19
C LEU A 16 4.16 -6.54 -12.00
N ALA A 17 4.80 -6.49 -10.82
CA ALA A 17 5.90 -5.57 -10.52
C ALA A 17 7.27 -5.99 -11.11
N ARG A 18 7.28 -6.66 -12.28
CA ARG A 18 8.52 -7.11 -12.94
C ARG A 18 9.24 -5.97 -13.65
N GLY A 19 9.91 -5.15 -12.85
CA GLY A 19 10.86 -4.10 -13.24
C GLY A 19 11.26 -3.32 -11.99
N PHE A 20 12.43 -3.65 -11.41
CA PHE A 20 12.95 -3.13 -10.13
C PHE A 20 12.03 -3.33 -8.90
N THR A 21 12.31 -4.39 -8.15
CA THR A 21 11.55 -4.91 -6.99
C THR A 21 11.64 -4.06 -5.71
N ILE A 22 12.14 -2.82 -5.77
CA ILE A 22 12.35 -2.00 -4.57
C ILE A 22 11.08 -1.20 -4.32
N SER A 23 10.37 -1.54 -3.25
CA SER A 23 9.30 -0.70 -2.71
C SER A 23 9.81 0.13 -1.55
N LEU A 24 9.36 1.38 -1.48
CA LEU A 24 9.56 2.23 -0.31
C LEU A 24 8.44 1.98 0.69
N PHE A 25 8.82 1.76 1.95
CA PHE A 25 7.88 1.62 3.06
C PHE A 25 7.95 2.88 3.92
N VAL A 26 6.80 3.54 4.12
CA VAL A 26 6.70 4.79 4.86
C VAL A 26 5.68 4.60 5.98
N THR A 27 6.13 4.84 7.21
CA THR A 27 5.23 4.99 8.36
C THR A 27 4.83 6.46 8.47
N CYS A 28 3.53 6.73 8.48
CA CYS A 28 2.95 8.04 8.69
C CYS A 28 2.53 8.19 10.15
N ASP A 29 2.53 9.43 10.65
CA ASP A 29 2.22 9.75 12.04
C ASP A 29 0.72 10.04 12.25
N THR A 30 0.01 10.46 11.20
CA THR A 30 -1.39 10.89 11.29
C THR A 30 -2.27 10.36 10.16
N GLU A 31 -3.58 10.29 10.41
CA GLU A 31 -4.57 9.90 9.42
C GLU A 31 -4.61 10.87 8.22
N GLU A 32 -4.43 12.16 8.47
CA GLU A 32 -4.40 13.20 7.45
C GLU A 32 -3.15 13.07 6.56
N GLU A 33 -2.00 12.75 7.14
CA GLU A 33 -0.76 12.55 6.42
C GLU A 33 -0.87 11.36 5.46
N ILE A 34 -1.27 10.19 5.97
CA ILE A 34 -1.38 8.99 5.13
C ILE A 34 -2.42 9.15 4.04
N SER A 35 -3.57 9.78 4.34
CA SER A 35 -4.64 10.01 3.36
C SER A 35 -4.18 10.97 2.26
N ARG A 36 -3.44 12.02 2.62
CA ARG A 36 -2.87 12.98 1.66
C ARG A 36 -1.78 12.35 0.81
N ALA A 37 -0.85 11.61 1.42
CA ALA A 37 0.23 10.93 0.71
C ALA A 37 -0.34 9.90 -0.28
N PHE A 38 -1.27 9.06 0.18
CA PHE A 38 -1.94 8.07 -0.65
C PHE A 38 -2.68 8.73 -1.83
N GLY A 39 -3.44 9.80 -1.58
CA GLY A 39 -4.16 10.52 -2.64
C GLY A 39 -3.24 11.10 -3.71
N LYS A 40 -2.08 11.66 -3.31
CA LYS A 40 -1.10 12.20 -4.26
C LYS A 40 -0.38 11.11 -5.05
N LEU A 41 0.02 10.03 -4.39
CA LEU A 41 0.78 8.94 -5.02
C LEU A 41 -0.12 8.08 -5.93
N SER A 42 -1.41 8.00 -5.64
CA SER A 42 -2.39 7.31 -6.50
C SER A 42 -2.85 8.13 -7.71
N GLN A 43 -2.59 9.43 -7.72
CA GLN A 43 -2.90 10.28 -8.87
C GLN A 43 -2.05 9.86 -10.07
N ASP A 44 -2.72 9.47 -11.16
CA ASP A 44 -2.11 8.93 -12.39
C ASP A 44 -1.21 7.70 -12.17
N GLY A 45 -1.35 7.06 -11.00
CA GLY A 45 -0.65 5.84 -10.63
C GLY A 45 -1.57 4.61 -10.69
N MET A 46 -1.12 3.53 -10.09
CA MET A 46 -1.87 2.28 -9.96
C MET A 46 -2.03 1.92 -8.48
N VAL A 47 -3.28 1.86 -8.02
CA VAL A 47 -3.60 1.37 -6.67
C VAL A 47 -3.53 -0.16 -6.67
N LEU A 48 -2.53 -0.70 -5.97
CA LEU A 48 -2.37 -2.14 -5.77
C LEU A 48 -3.24 -2.63 -4.60
N MET A 49 -3.27 -1.86 -3.52
CA MET A 49 -4.14 -2.06 -2.37
C MET A 49 -4.72 -0.71 -1.92
N PRO A 50 -6.06 -0.54 -1.93
CA PRO A 50 -6.70 0.66 -1.42
C PRO A 50 -6.35 0.91 0.05
N LEU A 51 -6.32 2.18 0.44
CA LEU A 51 -6.08 2.56 1.83
C LEU A 51 -7.21 2.03 2.73
N ALA A 52 -6.90 1.10 3.62
CA ALA A 52 -7.86 0.45 4.50
C ALA A 52 -7.21 0.04 5.83
N ALA A 53 -8.04 -0.13 6.88
CA ALA A 53 -7.58 -0.69 8.13
C ALA A 53 -7.19 -2.16 8.01
N SER A 54 -6.22 -2.61 8.79
CA SER A 54 -5.75 -4.00 8.79
C SER A 54 -5.65 -4.58 10.20
N PHE A 55 -5.30 -5.86 10.29
CA PHE A 55 -5.06 -6.49 11.60
C PHE A 55 -3.87 -5.86 12.33
N VAL A 56 -2.86 -5.39 11.59
CA VAL A 56 -1.57 -4.91 12.13
C VAL A 56 -1.43 -3.39 12.09
N SER A 57 -2.26 -2.70 11.32
CA SER A 57 -2.16 -1.25 11.08
C SER A 57 -3.52 -0.59 11.26
N GLU A 58 -3.52 0.66 11.70
CA GLU A 58 -4.72 1.49 11.71
C GLU A 58 -5.17 1.80 10.28
N LYS A 59 -4.21 2.13 9.40
CA LYS A 59 -4.41 2.18 7.95
C LYS A 59 -3.18 1.67 7.21
N PHE A 60 -3.42 0.96 6.12
CA PHE A 60 -2.39 0.50 5.21
C PHE A 60 -2.85 0.67 3.77
N GLY A 61 -1.95 1.09 2.89
CA GLY A 61 -2.22 1.22 1.45
C GLY A 61 -0.97 0.93 0.63
N TRP A 62 -1.17 0.44 -0.58
CA TRP A 62 -0.08 0.14 -1.51
C TRP A 62 -0.40 0.69 -2.89
N VAL A 63 0.49 1.54 -3.41
CA VAL A 63 0.33 2.22 -4.68
C VAL A 63 1.64 2.23 -5.46
N VAL A 64 1.53 2.17 -6.79
CA VAL A 64 2.62 2.52 -7.69
C VAL A 64 2.33 3.92 -8.21
N ASP A 65 3.24 4.87 -8.04
CA ASP A 65 3.01 6.23 -8.53
C ASP A 65 3.16 6.32 -10.06
N LYS A 66 2.85 7.49 -10.62
CA LYS A 66 2.94 7.75 -12.07
C LYS A 66 4.34 7.60 -12.67
N TYR A 67 5.39 7.56 -11.83
CA TYR A 67 6.77 7.36 -12.26
C TYR A 67 7.20 5.88 -12.16
N GLY A 68 6.31 5.00 -11.72
CA GLY A 68 6.58 3.58 -11.55
C GLY A 68 7.19 3.21 -10.19
N VAL A 69 7.24 4.14 -9.23
CA VAL A 69 7.80 3.84 -7.90
C VAL A 69 6.73 3.18 -7.02
N SER A 70 7.10 2.09 -6.36
CA SER A 70 6.21 1.31 -5.48
C SER A 70 6.27 1.84 -4.04
N TRP A 71 5.12 2.19 -3.47
CA TRP A 71 4.97 2.81 -2.15
C TRP A 71 4.01 2.01 -1.27
N GLN A 72 4.51 1.56 -0.11
CA GLN A 72 3.72 0.99 0.96
C GLN A 72 3.60 2.03 2.07
N LEU A 73 2.37 2.47 2.37
CA LEU A 73 2.08 3.47 3.39
C LEU A 73 1.42 2.79 4.58
N ASN A 74 1.90 3.08 5.78
CA ASN A 74 1.45 2.47 7.01
C ASN A 74 1.17 3.54 8.07
N LEU A 75 0.01 3.47 8.72
CA LEU A 75 -0.29 4.17 9.95
C LEU A 75 -0.38 3.10 11.04
N GLU A 76 0.53 3.17 12.01
CA GLU A 76 0.56 2.23 13.13
C GLU A 76 -0.69 2.43 14.01
N LYS A 77 -1.11 1.37 14.68
CA LYS A 77 -2.14 1.50 15.71
C LYS A 77 -1.53 2.21 16.91
N ALA A 78 -2.29 3.14 17.50
CA ALA A 78 -1.92 3.68 18.81
C ALA A 78 -1.74 2.52 19.81
N ASN A 79 -0.54 2.37 20.35
CA ASN A 79 -0.29 1.46 21.46
C ASN A 79 -0.86 2.11 22.73
N ASN A 80 -2.03 1.66 23.18
CA ASN A 80 -2.54 1.99 24.52
C ASN A 80 -1.83 1.18 25.60
#